data_AF-A0A971EWH5-F1
#
_entry.id   AF-A0A971EWH5-F1
#
_cell.length_a   1.000
_cell.length_b   1.000
_cell.length_c   1.000
_cell.angle_alpha   90.00
_cell.angle_beta   90.00
_cell.angle_gamma   90.00
#
_symmetry.space_group_name_H-M   'P 1'
#
loop_
_entity.id
_entity.type
_entity.pdbx_description
1 polymer ?
#
loop_
_entity_poly.entity_id
_entity_poly.type
_entity_poly.pdbx_seq_one_letter_code
_entity_poly.pdbx_strand_id
1 'polypeptide(L)'
;MKYVTWIILILFLAALVFFGCLIGSRVDYYQYEKHVVSFTSKGIQNGATARYDDKTVMINSANFEVMCNKLFTISERDRVRKIPYYSDNEVIAVEVDEMNYIVIIPIPSSKAVYLETRLDGKKRNFYVSDKYRIYERAISYIQPEGFYGPNTLLDEP
;
A
#
# COMPACT_ATOMS: atom_id res chain seq x y z
N MET A 1 14.83 8.12 -51.65
CA MET A 1 15.82 7.82 -50.60
C MET A 1 15.68 8.70 -49.35
N LYS A 2 15.60 10.05 -49.44
CA LYS A 2 15.47 10.93 -48.25
C LYS A 2 14.34 10.54 -47.27
N TYR A 3 13.14 10.25 -47.77
CA TYR A 3 11.99 9.89 -46.92
C TYR A 3 12.16 8.57 -46.17
N VAL A 4 12.83 7.58 -46.79
CA VAL A 4 13.08 6.27 -46.18
C VAL A 4 14.03 6.41 -44.99
N THR A 5 15.08 7.23 -45.10
CA THR A 5 16.02 7.50 -44.00
C THR A 5 15.33 8.19 -42.82
N TRP A 6 14.43 9.15 -43.08
CA TRP A 6 13.65 9.81 -42.02
C TRP A 6 12.68 8.86 -41.33
N ILE A 7 12.01 7.97 -42.08
CA ILE A 7 11.11 6.95 -41.51
C ILE A 7 11.90 5.99 -40.60
N ILE A 8 13.07 5.52 -41.03
CA ILE A 8 13.93 4.65 -40.21
C ILE A 8 14.37 5.36 -38.92
N LEU A 9 14.73 6.64 -39.01
CA LEU A 9 15.19 7.42 -37.85
C LEU A 9 14.07 7.66 -36.83
N ILE A 10 12.84 7.94 -37.31
CA ILE A 10 11.66 8.08 -36.44
C ILE A 10 11.32 6.75 -35.76
N LEU A 11 11.32 5.64 -36.50
CA LEU A 11 11.06 4.31 -35.93
C LEU A 11 12.13 3.92 -34.89
N PHE A 12 13.39 4.23 -35.15
CA PHE A 12 14.48 4.00 -34.19
C PHE A 12 14.29 4.82 -32.91
N LEU A 13 13.94 6.11 -33.04
CA LEU A 13 13.69 6.97 -31.88
C LEU A 13 12.47 6.51 -31.07
N ALA A 14 11.39 6.12 -31.77
CA ALA A 14 10.18 5.59 -31.14
C ALA A 14 10.48 4.28 -30.39
N ALA A 15 11.30 3.40 -30.96
CA ALA A 15 11.75 2.19 -30.29
C ALA A 15 12.56 2.50 -29.02
N LEU A 16 13.51 3.45 -29.09
CA LEU A 16 14.29 3.87 -27.92
C LEU A 16 13.40 4.42 -26.79
N VAL A 17 12.42 5.27 -27.12
CA VAL A 17 11.44 5.79 -26.15
C VAL A 17 10.63 4.64 -25.55
N PHE A 18 10.13 3.73 -26.38
CA PHE A 18 9.34 2.59 -25.93
C PHE A 18 10.12 1.66 -25.00
N PHE A 19 11.35 1.28 -25.36
CA PHE A 19 12.23 0.49 -24.50
C PHE A 19 12.59 1.23 -23.20
N GLY A 20 12.86 2.53 -23.27
CA GLY A 20 13.10 3.37 -22.10
C GLY A 20 11.91 3.38 -21.13
N CYS A 21 10.70 3.53 -21.65
CA CYS A 21 9.47 3.48 -20.84
C CYS A 21 9.26 2.11 -20.19
N LEU A 22 9.47 1.01 -20.92
CA LEU A 22 9.34 -0.36 -20.39
C LEU A 22 10.36 -0.66 -19.28
N ILE A 23 11.61 -0.23 -19.46
CA ILE A 23 12.66 -0.39 -18.46
C ILE A 23 12.30 0.45 -17.23
N GLY A 24 11.92 1.71 -17.42
CA GLY A 24 11.51 2.62 -16.34
C GLY A 24 10.33 2.07 -15.53
N SER A 25 9.32 1.51 -16.19
CA SER A 25 8.18 0.92 -15.49
C SER A 25 8.56 -0.31 -14.67
N ARG A 26 9.47 -1.17 -15.17
CA ARG A 26 9.97 -2.30 -14.39
C ARG A 26 10.79 -1.85 -13.19
N VAL A 27 11.64 -0.85 -13.34
CA VAL A 27 12.44 -0.30 -12.23
C VAL A 27 11.53 0.25 -11.13
N ASP A 28 10.48 1.01 -11.46
CA ASP A 28 9.53 1.55 -10.47
C ASP A 28 8.73 0.45 -9.74
N TYR A 29 8.45 -0.66 -10.44
CA TYR A 29 7.83 -1.85 -9.85
C TYR A 29 8.79 -2.54 -8.87
N TYR A 30 10.02 -2.84 -9.29
CA TYR A 30 11.02 -3.48 -8.42
C TYR A 30 11.37 -2.63 -7.20
N GLN A 31 11.47 -1.31 -7.35
CA GLN A 31 11.69 -0.42 -6.20
C GLN A 31 10.53 -0.48 -5.21
N TYR A 32 9.30 -0.58 -5.70
CA TYR A 32 8.14 -0.68 -4.82
C TYR A 32 8.14 -1.96 -4.00
N GLU A 33 8.44 -3.11 -4.62
CA GLU A 33 8.54 -4.37 -3.87
C GLU A 33 9.62 -4.29 -2.79
N LYS A 34 10.78 -3.67 -3.11
CA LYS A 34 11.81 -3.42 -2.10
C LYS A 34 11.32 -2.54 -0.94
N HIS A 35 10.56 -1.49 -1.24
CA HIS A 35 10.02 -0.61 -0.20
C HIS A 35 8.95 -1.31 0.64
N VAL A 36 8.14 -2.20 0.06
CA VAL A 36 7.18 -3.05 0.79
C VAL A 36 7.90 -3.99 1.75
N VAL A 37 8.98 -4.63 1.30
CA VAL A 37 9.79 -5.50 2.16
C VAL A 37 10.45 -4.71 3.29
N SER A 38 11.01 -3.53 2.99
CA SER A 38 11.58 -2.60 3.97
C SER A 38 10.55 -2.20 5.04
N PHE A 39 9.36 -1.75 4.61
CA PHE A 39 8.24 -1.40 5.48
C PHE A 39 7.84 -2.56 6.41
N THR A 40 7.66 -3.75 5.83
CA THR A 40 7.23 -4.93 6.57
C THR A 40 8.30 -5.35 7.58
N SER A 41 9.57 -5.37 7.18
CA SER A 41 10.68 -5.69 8.09
C SER A 41 10.80 -4.70 9.23
N LYS A 42 10.67 -3.39 8.96
CA LYS A 42 10.75 -2.36 10.01
C LYS A 42 9.62 -2.49 11.02
N GLY A 43 8.38 -2.68 10.57
CA GLY A 43 7.26 -2.83 11.50
C GLY A 43 7.31 -4.13 12.30
N ILE A 44 7.92 -5.21 11.76
CA ILE A 44 8.19 -6.42 12.53
C ILE A 44 9.25 -6.18 13.62
N GLN A 45 10.32 -5.43 13.30
CA GLN A 45 11.45 -5.21 14.21
C GLN A 45 11.18 -4.15 15.27
N ASN A 46 10.54 -3.04 14.88
CA ASN A 46 10.36 -1.87 15.73
C ASN A 46 8.93 -1.73 16.27
N GLY A 47 8.01 -2.58 15.81
CA GLY A 47 6.58 -2.42 16.03
C GLY A 47 5.93 -1.51 14.98
N ALA A 48 4.64 -1.73 14.77
CA ALA A 48 3.79 -0.87 13.97
C ALA A 48 2.60 -0.44 14.82
N THR A 49 2.22 0.82 14.74
CA THR A 49 1.07 1.36 15.47
C THR A 49 -0.13 1.42 14.53
N ALA A 50 -1.28 0.94 14.96
CA ALA A 50 -2.54 1.09 14.23
C ALA A 50 -3.53 1.95 15.00
N ARG A 51 -4.19 2.86 14.30
CA ARG A 51 -5.29 3.69 14.80
C ARG A 51 -6.58 3.37 14.06
N TYR A 52 -7.65 3.10 14.80
CA TYR A 52 -9.00 2.85 14.28
C TYR A 52 -10.01 3.07 15.43
N ASP A 53 -11.23 3.54 15.14
CA ASP A 53 -12.32 3.72 16.14
C ASP A 53 -11.85 4.33 17.48
N ASP A 54 -11.06 5.41 17.43
CA ASP A 54 -10.46 6.10 18.59
C ASP A 54 -9.59 5.21 19.50
N LYS A 55 -9.07 4.10 18.95
CA LYS A 55 -8.13 3.20 19.62
C LYS A 55 -6.80 3.25 18.90
N THR A 56 -5.73 3.28 19.70
CA THR A 56 -4.37 3.13 19.20
C THR A 56 -3.78 1.85 19.77
N VAL A 57 -3.27 0.98 18.90
CA VAL A 57 -2.63 -0.28 19.30
C VAL A 57 -1.24 -0.39 18.69
N MET A 58 -0.31 -0.98 19.43
CA MET A 58 0.92 -1.53 18.87
C MET A 58 0.64 -2.95 18.40
N ILE A 59 0.70 -3.15 17.08
CA ILE A 59 0.45 -4.44 16.44
C ILE A 59 1.65 -5.34 16.71
N ASN A 60 1.39 -6.56 17.16
CA ASN A 60 2.46 -7.55 17.30
C ASN A 60 3.02 -7.98 15.94
N SER A 61 4.24 -8.52 15.94
CA SER A 61 4.96 -8.88 14.71
C SER A 61 4.21 -9.88 13.83
N ALA A 62 3.55 -10.89 14.42
CA ALA A 62 2.83 -11.92 13.67
C ALA A 62 1.58 -11.37 12.97
N ASN A 63 0.77 -10.59 13.67
CA ASN A 63 -0.40 -9.91 13.10
C ASN A 63 0.02 -8.94 12.00
N PHE A 64 1.09 -8.16 12.23
CA PHE A 64 1.58 -7.19 11.28
C PHE A 64 2.12 -7.85 10.00
N GLU A 65 2.92 -8.91 10.13
CA GLU A 65 3.47 -9.66 9.00
C GLU A 65 2.35 -10.24 8.12
N VAL A 66 1.38 -10.93 8.74
CA VAL A 66 0.26 -11.54 8.00
C VAL A 66 -0.62 -10.48 7.36
N MET A 67 -0.88 -9.37 8.06
CA MET A 67 -1.62 -8.24 7.52
C MET A 67 -0.93 -7.67 6.27
N CYS A 68 0.37 -7.35 6.35
CA CYS A 68 1.15 -6.83 5.23
C CYS A 68 1.16 -7.80 4.05
N ASN A 69 1.42 -9.09 4.29
CA ASN A 69 1.38 -10.11 3.25
C ASN A 69 0.03 -10.14 2.54
N LYS A 70 -1.09 -10.08 3.28
CA LYS A 70 -2.41 -10.04 2.65
C LYS A 70 -2.68 -8.73 1.90
N LEU A 71 -2.32 -7.58 2.46
CA LEU A 71 -2.57 -6.27 1.84
C LEU A 71 -1.78 -6.10 0.53
N PHE A 72 -0.53 -6.58 0.48
CA PHE A 72 0.36 -6.34 -0.64
C PHE A 72 0.32 -7.43 -1.72
N THR A 73 -0.16 -8.64 -1.43
CA THR A 73 -0.28 -9.75 -2.40
C THR A 73 -1.58 -9.72 -3.23
N ILE A 74 -2.53 -8.84 -2.92
CA ILE A 74 -3.80 -8.80 -3.67
C ILE A 74 -3.61 -8.33 -5.11
N SER A 75 -4.07 -9.17 -6.04
CA SER A 75 -3.96 -8.97 -7.49
C SER A 75 -5.00 -8.02 -8.05
N GLU A 76 -6.19 -7.91 -7.45
CA GLU A 76 -7.25 -6.97 -7.87
C GLU A 76 -7.08 -5.57 -7.27
N ARG A 77 -5.82 -5.14 -7.11
CA ARG A 77 -5.48 -3.82 -6.62
C ARG A 77 -5.18 -2.90 -7.80
N ASP A 78 -6.11 -1.99 -8.07
CA ASP A 78 -5.98 -1.04 -9.17
C ASP A 78 -5.37 0.27 -8.71
N ARG A 79 -4.30 0.72 -9.37
CA ARG A 79 -3.67 2.00 -9.04
C ARG A 79 -4.61 3.16 -9.41
N VAL A 80 -4.97 3.97 -8.43
CA VAL A 80 -5.79 5.17 -8.64
C VAL A 80 -4.96 6.44 -8.47
N ARG A 81 -5.36 7.53 -9.13
CA ARG A 81 -4.64 8.82 -9.02
C ARG A 81 -5.00 9.58 -7.75
N LYS A 82 -6.27 9.54 -7.36
CA LYS A 82 -6.81 10.27 -6.21
C LYS A 82 -7.77 9.37 -5.46
N ILE A 83 -7.77 9.52 -4.15
CA ILE A 83 -8.75 8.93 -3.24
C ILE A 83 -9.71 10.06 -2.83
N PRO A 84 -11.00 9.79 -2.61
CA PRO A 84 -11.92 10.77 -2.03
C PRO A 84 -11.43 11.31 -0.68
N TYR A 85 -11.95 12.47 -0.27
CA TYR A 85 -11.71 12.97 1.07
C TYR A 85 -12.26 11.98 2.11
N TYR A 86 -11.49 11.74 3.17
CA TYR A 86 -11.84 10.84 4.26
C TYR A 86 -11.56 11.52 5.60
N SER A 87 -12.32 11.14 6.62
CA SER A 87 -12.07 11.54 8.00
C SER A 87 -11.16 10.52 8.67
N ASP A 88 -10.27 11.00 9.53
CA ASP A 88 -9.34 10.17 10.31
C ASP A 88 -10.04 9.15 11.21
N ASN A 89 -11.30 9.42 11.58
CA ASN A 89 -12.09 8.56 12.48
C ASN A 89 -12.75 7.38 11.76
N GLU A 90 -12.80 7.39 10.43
CA GLU A 90 -13.50 6.35 9.64
C GLU A 90 -12.51 5.37 8.97
N VAL A 91 -11.22 5.54 9.23
CA VAL A 91 -10.15 4.82 8.54
C VAL A 91 -9.33 3.98 9.50
N ILE A 92 -8.62 3.02 8.94
CA ILE A 92 -7.55 2.31 9.65
C ILE A 92 -6.25 2.94 9.18
N ALA A 93 -5.53 3.60 10.08
CA ALA A 93 -4.17 4.08 9.82
C ALA A 93 -3.17 3.15 10.48
N VAL A 94 -2.16 2.70 9.74
CA VAL A 94 -1.06 1.86 10.24
C VAL A 94 0.26 2.58 9.96
N GLU A 95 1.02 2.87 11.00
CA GLU A 95 2.24 3.64 10.96
C GLU A 95 3.41 2.81 11.49
N VAL A 96 4.51 2.80 10.74
CA VAL A 96 5.78 2.16 11.14
C VAL A 96 6.80 3.22 11.55
N ASP A 97 6.81 4.36 10.85
CA ASP A 97 7.58 5.54 11.19
C ASP A 97 6.93 6.78 10.53
N GLU A 98 7.45 7.98 10.81
CA GLU A 98 6.92 9.26 10.28
C GLU A 98 6.80 9.33 8.74
N MET A 99 7.58 8.50 8.03
CA MET A 99 7.60 8.48 6.56
C MET A 99 6.88 7.26 5.96
N ASN A 100 6.50 6.30 6.79
CA ASN A 100 6.06 4.98 6.37
C ASN A 100 4.71 4.61 7.01
N TYR A 101 3.66 4.68 6.20
CA TYR A 101 2.31 4.36 6.64
C TYR A 101 1.44 3.71 5.56
N ILE A 102 0.35 3.09 6.02
CA ILE A 102 -0.75 2.58 5.23
C ILE A 102 -2.05 3.16 5.80
N VAL A 103 -2.94 3.64 4.95
CA VAL A 103 -4.30 4.02 5.34
C VAL A 103 -5.29 3.17 4.54
N ILE A 104 -6.20 2.49 5.23
CA ILE A 104 -7.28 1.70 4.64
C ILE A 104 -8.58 2.47 4.85
N ILE A 105 -9.20 2.85 3.74
CA ILE A 105 -10.34 3.75 3.70
C ILE A 105 -11.54 2.96 3.18
N PRO A 106 -12.56 2.69 4.00
CA PRO A 106 -13.72 1.92 3.59
C PRO A 106 -14.54 2.71 2.56
N ILE A 107 -15.14 2.00 1.59
CA ILE A 107 -16.07 2.60 0.64
C ILE A 107 -17.49 2.43 1.19
N PRO A 108 -18.28 3.52 1.35
CA PRO A 108 -19.64 3.42 1.87
C PRO A 108 -20.48 2.43 1.06
N SER A 109 -21.26 1.59 1.74
CA SER A 109 -22.12 0.57 1.14
C SER A 109 -21.39 -0.52 0.32
N SER A 110 -20.07 -0.65 0.46
CA SER A 110 -19.26 -1.67 -0.20
C SER A 110 -18.24 -2.29 0.77
N LYS A 111 -17.77 -3.50 0.47
CA LYS A 111 -16.62 -4.11 1.18
C LYS A 111 -15.29 -3.82 0.50
N ALA A 112 -15.34 -3.06 -0.61
CA ALA A 112 -14.16 -2.53 -1.27
C ALA A 112 -13.53 -1.41 -0.42
N VAL A 113 -12.24 -1.17 -0.64
CA VAL A 113 -11.49 -0.14 0.08
C VAL A 113 -10.63 0.66 -0.88
N TYR A 114 -10.35 1.92 -0.51
CA TYR A 114 -9.16 2.59 -0.99
C TYR A 114 -8.00 2.30 -0.05
N LEU A 115 -6.83 2.10 -0.63
CA LEU A 115 -5.57 1.90 0.09
C LEU A 115 -4.63 3.03 -0.27
N GLU A 116 -4.26 3.82 0.72
CA GLU A 116 -3.17 4.77 0.63
C GLU A 116 -1.92 4.16 1.25
N THR A 117 -0.79 4.26 0.57
CA THR A 117 0.50 3.81 1.12
C THR A 117 1.50 4.93 0.89
N ARG A 118 2.29 5.26 1.91
CA ARG A 118 3.51 6.05 1.76
C ARG A 118 4.66 5.18 2.20
N LEU A 119 5.45 4.71 1.24
CA LEU A 119 6.58 3.81 1.50
C LEU A 119 7.87 4.44 0.97
N ASP A 120 8.86 4.61 1.85
CA ASP A 120 10.12 5.30 1.59
C ASP A 120 9.91 6.64 0.86
N GLY A 121 8.97 7.44 1.38
CA GLY A 121 8.65 8.78 0.88
C GLY A 121 7.77 8.84 -0.37
N LYS A 122 7.49 7.71 -1.04
CA LYS A 122 6.60 7.67 -2.21
C LYS A 122 5.17 7.34 -1.82
N LYS A 123 4.25 8.28 -2.04
CA LYS A 123 2.80 8.08 -1.90
C LYS A 123 2.21 7.35 -3.10
N ARG A 124 1.39 6.33 -2.86
CA ARG A 124 0.67 5.55 -3.87
C ARG A 124 -0.73 5.22 -3.36
N ASN A 125 -1.69 5.26 -4.27
CA ASN A 125 -3.09 5.07 -3.98
C ASN A 125 -3.61 3.91 -4.81
N PHE A 126 -4.46 3.10 -4.20
CA PHE A 126 -5.07 1.95 -4.84
C PHE A 126 -6.55 1.82 -4.49
N TYR A 127 -7.30 1.24 -5.41
CA TYR A 127 -8.61 0.66 -5.16
C TYR A 127 -8.43 -0.85 -4.98
N VAL A 128 -9.10 -1.44 -4.00
CA VAL A 128 -9.11 -2.88 -3.76
C VAL A 128 -10.54 -3.37 -3.74
N SER A 129 -10.82 -4.42 -4.53
CA SER A 129 -12.16 -4.99 -4.66
C SER A 129 -12.72 -5.57 -3.35
N ASP A 130 -14.04 -5.72 -3.33
CA ASP A 130 -14.82 -6.26 -2.21
C ASP A 130 -14.56 -7.74 -1.92
N LYS A 131 -14.07 -8.51 -2.92
CA LYS A 131 -13.80 -9.96 -2.82
C LYS A 131 -12.86 -10.31 -1.67
N TYR A 132 -11.90 -9.44 -1.37
CA TYR A 132 -10.88 -9.70 -0.36
C TYR A 132 -11.28 -9.26 1.05
N ARG A 133 -12.35 -8.46 1.19
CA ARG A 133 -12.87 -7.96 2.48
C ARG A 133 -11.76 -7.40 3.35
N ILE A 134 -10.97 -6.49 2.75
CA ILE A 134 -9.71 -6.07 3.34
C ILE A 134 -9.91 -5.32 4.63
N TYR A 135 -10.93 -4.47 4.69
CA TYR A 135 -11.26 -3.73 5.88
C TYR A 135 -11.50 -4.66 7.07
N GLU A 136 -12.39 -5.65 6.92
CA GLU A 136 -12.73 -6.57 8.01
C GLU A 136 -11.55 -7.47 8.42
N ARG A 137 -10.71 -7.86 7.45
CA ARG A 137 -9.49 -8.63 7.74
C ARG A 137 -8.46 -7.78 8.50
N ALA A 138 -8.22 -6.55 8.06
CA ALA A 138 -7.30 -5.64 8.73
C ALA A 138 -7.74 -5.39 10.17
N ILE A 139 -9.04 -5.14 10.40
CA ILE A 139 -9.62 -5.02 11.75
C ILE A 139 -9.25 -6.23 12.62
N SER A 140 -9.39 -7.46 12.13
CA SER A 140 -9.06 -8.67 12.92
C SER A 140 -7.58 -8.75 13.35
N TYR A 141 -6.68 -8.10 12.61
CA TYR A 141 -5.25 -8.08 12.94
C TYR A 141 -4.86 -6.96 13.89
N ILE A 142 -5.66 -5.90 14.00
CA ILE A 142 -5.35 -4.69 14.79
C ILE A 142 -6.25 -4.54 16.03
N GLN A 143 -7.24 -5.41 16.22
CA GLN A 143 -7.99 -5.47 17.47
C GLN A 143 -7.06 -5.80 18.65
N PRO A 144 -7.35 -5.37 19.90
CA PRO A 144 -6.47 -5.63 21.04
C PRO A 144 -6.27 -7.12 21.29
N GLU A 145 -7.29 -7.94 21.03
CA GLU A 145 -7.21 -9.39 21.10
C GLU A 145 -6.29 -9.97 20.02
N GLY A 146 -6.27 -9.33 18.85
CA GLY A 146 -5.56 -9.76 17.65
C GLY A 146 -5.94 -11.16 17.15
N PHE A 147 -5.54 -11.52 15.93
CA PHE A 147 -5.86 -12.84 15.38
C PHE A 147 -4.79 -13.89 15.74
N TYR A 148 -3.52 -13.51 15.68
CA TYR A 148 -2.36 -14.37 15.95
C TYR A 148 -1.74 -14.11 17.34
N GLY A 149 -2.53 -13.55 18.24
CA GLY A 149 -2.12 -13.14 19.58
C GLY A 149 -2.46 -11.67 19.84
N PRO A 150 -2.40 -11.24 21.12
CA PRO A 150 -2.81 -9.91 21.54
C PRO A 150 -1.89 -8.83 20.99
N ASN A 151 -2.48 -7.68 20.68
CA ASN A 151 -1.79 -6.43 20.43
C ASN A 151 -1.73 -5.60 21.72
N THR A 152 -0.78 -4.69 21.80
CA THR A 152 -0.65 -3.83 22.98
C THR A 152 -1.52 -2.60 22.78
N LEU A 153 -2.56 -2.41 23.59
CA LEU A 153 -3.31 -1.16 23.59
C LEU A 153 -2.39 -0.05 24.11
N LEU A 154 -2.35 1.07 23.39
CA LEU A 154 -1.62 2.27 23.80
C LEU A 154 -2.65 3.25 24.34
N ASP A 155 -2.43 3.72 25.57
CA ASP A 155 -3.21 4.84 26.10
C ASP A 155 -2.93 6.07 25.23
N GLU A 156 -3.98 6.79 24.83
CA GLU A 156 -3.80 8.07 24.16
C GLU A 156 -3.02 9.02 25.09
N PRO A 157 -2.04 9.78 24.58
CA PRO A 157 -1.35 10.80 25.37
C PRO A 157 -2.28 11.93 25.82
#